data_AF-A0A7R7GG05-F1
#
_entry.id   AF-A0A7R7GG05-F1
#
_cell.length_a   1.000
_cell.length_b   1.000
_cell.length_c   1.000
_cell.angle_alpha   90.00
_cell.angle_beta   90.00
_cell.angle_gamma   90.00
#
_symmetry.space_group_name_H-M   'P 1'
#
loop_
_entity.id
_entity.type
_entity.pdbx_description
1 polymer ?
#
loop_
_entity_poly.entity_id
_entity_poly.type
_entity_poly.pdbx_seq_one_letter_code
_entity_poly.pdbx_strand_id
1 'polypeptide(L)'
;MKTPHVKVSFRLLNLDMMQAYTLKKEIAGASFYPSNNQGVFIGEVPLEESLFDELNDYFIRQQIKYDECDIFVRAHTDGGIQEVSVPRVVNKILKYIDCKLTYAFDVN
;
A
#
# COMPACT_ATOMS: atom_id res chain seq x y z
N MET A 1 -24.20 8.92 12.17
CA MET A 1 -22.78 9.14 11.89
C MET A 1 -22.46 8.43 10.59
N LYS A 2 -21.98 9.14 9.56
CA LYS A 2 -21.47 8.48 8.36
C LYS A 2 -20.17 7.80 8.74
N THR A 3 -20.07 6.50 8.50
CA THR A 3 -18.84 5.76 8.74
C THR A 3 -17.76 6.31 7.81
N PRO A 4 -16.58 6.72 8.30
CA PRO A 4 -15.51 7.17 7.43
C PRO A 4 -15.14 6.05 6.45
N HIS A 5 -15.14 6.37 5.16
CA HIS A 5 -14.69 5.43 4.13
C HIS A 5 -13.15 5.38 4.15
N VAL A 6 -12.62 4.31 4.72
CA VAL A 6 -11.19 4.02 4.79
C VAL A 6 -10.83 3.05 3.68
N LYS A 7 -9.88 3.44 2.83
CA LYS A 7 -9.23 2.55 1.86
C LYS A 7 -7.83 2.25 2.33
N VAL A 8 -7.40 1.01 2.15
CA VAL A 8 -6.05 0.59 2.51
C VAL A 8 -5.41 -0.18 1.37
N SER A 9 -4.14 0.12 1.10
CA SER A 9 -3.31 -0.59 0.14
C SER A 9 -1.88 -0.76 0.68
N PHE A 10 -1.17 -1.76 0.18
CA PHE A 10 0.28 -1.86 0.36
C PHE A 10 0.95 -1.20 -0.85
N ARG A 11 1.91 -0.32 -0.61
CA ARG A 11 2.64 0.36 -1.69
C ARG A 11 4.12 0.07 -1.64
N LEU A 12 4.68 -0.05 -2.83
CA LEU A 12 6.12 -0.07 -3.08
C LEU A 12 6.49 1.26 -3.71
N LEU A 13 7.36 2.02 -3.06
CA LEU A 13 7.53 3.46 -3.31
C LEU A 13 8.67 3.79 -4.28
N ASN A 14 9.52 2.80 -4.59
CA ASN A 14 10.73 3.00 -5.37
C ASN A 14 10.98 1.90 -6.41
N LEU A 15 9.95 1.55 -7.20
CA LEU A 15 10.10 0.53 -8.25
C LEU A 15 10.72 1.13 -9.51
N ASP A 16 11.60 0.38 -10.16
CA ASP A 16 11.91 0.62 -11.56
C ASP A 16 10.77 0.11 -12.48
N MET A 17 10.88 0.40 -13.78
CA MET A 17 9.85 0.01 -14.76
C MET A 17 9.66 -1.52 -14.81
N MET A 18 10.73 -2.31 -14.82
CA MET A 18 10.64 -3.77 -14.91
C MET A 18 10.02 -4.38 -13.65
N GLN A 19 10.40 -3.87 -12.48
CA GLN A 19 9.81 -4.27 -11.21
C GLN A 19 8.30 -3.96 -11.21
N ALA A 20 7.91 -2.74 -11.62
CA ALA A 20 6.50 -2.32 -11.67
C ALA A 20 5.64 -3.18 -12.61
N TYR A 21 6.15 -3.52 -13.80
CA TYR A 21 5.45 -4.44 -14.71
C TYR A 21 5.35 -5.85 -14.15
N THR A 22 6.42 -6.34 -13.51
CA THR A 22 6.43 -7.66 -12.87
C THR A 22 5.39 -7.72 -11.75
N LEU A 23 5.31 -6.69 -10.90
CA LEU A 23 4.32 -6.60 -9.82
C LEU A 23 2.89 -6.78 -10.34
N LYS A 24 2.53 -5.98 -11.35
CA LYS A 24 1.19 -6.03 -11.98
C LYS A 24 0.86 -7.38 -12.61
N LYS A 25 1.89 -8.13 -13.05
CA LYS A 25 1.72 -9.44 -13.69
C LYS A 25 1.62 -10.56 -12.66
N GLU A 26 2.39 -10.49 -11.58
CA GLU A 26 2.50 -11.56 -10.58
C GLU A 26 1.43 -11.49 -9.51
N ILE A 27 0.97 -10.31 -9.13
CA ILE A 27 0.02 -10.13 -8.03
C ILE A 27 -1.33 -9.66 -8.57
N ALA A 28 -2.37 -10.44 -8.28
CA ALA A 28 -3.72 -10.12 -8.73
C ALA A 28 -4.21 -8.77 -8.15
N GLY A 29 -4.77 -7.93 -9.02
CA GLY A 29 -5.28 -6.61 -8.63
C GLY A 29 -4.20 -5.54 -8.38
N ALA A 30 -2.92 -5.89 -8.47
CA ALA A 30 -1.84 -4.92 -8.36
C ALA A 30 -1.85 -3.94 -9.54
N SER A 31 -1.44 -2.71 -9.25
CA SER A 31 -1.30 -1.64 -10.24
C SER A 31 -0.04 -0.83 -9.94
N PHE A 32 0.32 0.07 -10.84
CA PHE A 32 1.42 1.01 -10.59
C PHE A 32 1.21 2.31 -11.35
N TYR A 33 1.84 3.36 -10.88
CA TYR A 33 1.82 4.69 -11.49
C TYR A 33 3.17 5.38 -11.30
N PRO A 34 3.54 6.34 -12.18
CA PRO A 34 4.79 7.08 -12.03
C PRO A 34 4.79 7.90 -10.74
N SER A 35 5.92 7.91 -10.05
CA SER A 35 6.20 8.82 -8.94
C SER A 35 6.53 10.23 -9.47
N ASN A 36 6.68 11.19 -8.56
CA ASN A 36 7.21 12.52 -8.88
C ASN A 36 8.70 12.46 -9.30
N ASN A 37 9.39 11.39 -8.95
CA ASN A 37 10.78 11.15 -9.35
C ASN A 37 10.83 10.47 -10.72
N GLN A 38 11.61 11.04 -11.64
CA GLN A 38 11.74 10.50 -12.99
C GLN A 38 12.28 9.07 -12.98
N GLY A 39 11.59 8.16 -13.69
CA GLY A 39 11.98 6.76 -13.81
C GLY A 39 11.62 5.89 -12.60
N VAL A 40 10.97 6.46 -11.58
CA VAL A 40 10.50 5.74 -10.40
C VAL A 40 8.99 5.55 -10.46
N PHE A 41 8.53 4.37 -10.07
CA PHE A 41 7.12 3.99 -10.04
C PHE A 41 6.69 3.62 -8.62
N ILE A 42 5.45 3.97 -8.30
CA ILE A 42 4.77 3.48 -7.10
C ILE A 42 3.92 2.29 -7.50
N GLY A 43 4.22 1.12 -6.95
CA GLY A 43 3.36 -0.05 -7.01
C GLY A 43 2.30 0.01 -5.93
N GLU A 44 1.07 -0.40 -6.24
CA GLU A 44 -0.04 -0.44 -5.30
C GLU A 44 -0.73 -1.81 -5.38
N VAL A 45 -0.82 -2.47 -4.23
CA VAL A 45 -1.40 -3.80 -4.06
C VAL A 45 -2.60 -3.71 -3.12
N PRO A 46 -3.78 -4.23 -3.52
CA PRO A 46 -4.92 -4.34 -2.62
C PRO A 46 -4.54 -5.13 -1.37
N LEU A 47 -4.94 -4.64 -0.20
CA LEU A 47 -4.58 -5.30 1.04
C LEU A 47 -5.57 -6.42 1.39
N GLU A 48 -5.37 -7.58 0.77
CA GLU A 48 -6.17 -8.80 0.97
C GLU A 48 -5.29 -9.94 1.47
N GLU A 49 -5.74 -10.69 2.47
CA GLU A 49 -4.92 -11.76 3.10
C GLU A 49 -4.50 -12.84 2.11
N SER A 50 -5.32 -13.14 1.10
CA SER A 50 -5.00 -14.10 0.05
C SER A 50 -3.81 -13.69 -0.81
N LEU A 51 -3.43 -12.40 -0.82
CA LEU A 51 -2.32 -11.86 -1.59
C LEU A 51 -1.02 -11.76 -0.78
N PHE A 52 -1.05 -12.08 0.52
CA PHE A 52 0.11 -11.84 1.41
C PHE A 52 1.31 -12.69 1.04
N ASP A 53 1.11 -13.96 0.68
CA ASP A 53 2.20 -14.85 0.29
C ASP A 53 2.85 -14.36 -1.02
N GLU A 54 2.05 -14.03 -2.04
CA GLU A 54 2.54 -13.50 -3.32
C GLU A 54 3.27 -12.16 -3.14
N LEU A 55 2.72 -11.27 -2.29
CA LEU A 55 3.33 -9.99 -1.97
C LEU A 55 4.66 -10.17 -1.24
N ASN A 56 4.72 -11.05 -0.25
CA ASN A 56 5.94 -11.32 0.51
C ASN A 56 7.01 -11.96 -0.37
N ASP A 57 6.64 -12.91 -1.24
CA ASP A 57 7.53 -13.51 -2.21
C ASP A 57 8.10 -12.47 -3.18
N TYR A 58 7.24 -11.60 -3.72
CA TYR A 58 7.68 -10.50 -4.57
C TYR A 58 8.63 -9.56 -3.80
N PHE A 59 8.27 -9.16 -2.59
CA PHE A 59 9.03 -8.25 -1.75
C PHE A 59 10.45 -8.77 -1.50
N ILE A 60 10.59 -10.05 -1.14
CA ILE A 60 11.87 -10.70 -0.88
C ILE A 60 12.67 -10.88 -2.19
N ARG A 61 12.04 -11.40 -3.26
CA ARG A 61 12.73 -11.65 -4.53
C ARG A 61 13.27 -10.38 -5.17
N GLN A 62 12.51 -9.29 -5.11
CA GLN A 62 12.88 -8.00 -5.68
C GLN A 62 13.78 -7.17 -4.77
N GLN A 63 14.12 -7.69 -3.58
CA GLN A 63 14.99 -7.04 -2.59
C GLN A 63 14.51 -5.64 -2.22
N ILE A 64 13.20 -5.49 -2.05
CA ILE A 64 12.59 -4.21 -1.65
C ILE A 64 13.06 -3.85 -0.25
N LYS A 65 13.51 -2.62 -0.06
CA LYS A 65 13.94 -2.15 1.27
C LYS A 65 12.74 -1.75 2.11
N TYR A 66 12.87 -1.87 3.43
CA TYR A 66 11.82 -1.52 4.38
C TYR A 66 11.41 -0.03 4.33
N ASP A 67 12.31 0.86 3.91
CA ASP A 67 12.03 2.29 3.71
C ASP A 67 11.41 2.61 2.34
N GLU A 68 11.39 1.63 1.42
CA GLU A 68 10.83 1.73 0.07
C GLU A 68 9.42 1.13 -0.03
N CYS A 69 8.74 0.95 1.10
CA CYS A 69 7.35 0.50 1.15
C CYS A 69 6.55 1.23 2.23
N ASP A 70 5.23 1.23 2.07
CA ASP A 70 4.31 1.60 3.15
C ASP A 70 2.96 0.89 3.05
N ILE A 71 2.25 0.86 4.17
CA ILE A 71 0.82 0.55 4.19
C ILE A 71 0.08 1.88 4.18
N PHE A 72 -0.59 2.16 3.07
CA PHE A 72 -1.25 3.42 2.82
C PHE A 72 -2.71 3.37 3.26
N VAL A 73 -3.06 4.21 4.23
CA VAL A 73 -4.41 4.34 4.76
C VAL A 73 -4.97 5.68 4.30
N ARG A 74 -5.98 5.65 3.43
CA ARG A 74 -6.68 6.84 2.94
C ARG A 74 -8.07 6.93 3.53
N ALA A 75 -8.34 8.00 4.28
CA ALA A 75 -9.64 8.24 4.91
C ALA A 75 -10.26 9.53 4.34
N HIS A 76 -11.56 9.48 4.07
CA HIS A 76 -12.34 10.66 3.73
C HIS A 76 -13.00 11.21 5.00
N THR A 77 -12.80 12.49 5.28
CA THR A 77 -13.31 13.14 6.50
C THR A 77 -14.10 14.38 6.14
N ASP A 78 -15.25 14.58 6.81
CA ASP A 78 -16.12 15.75 6.63
C ASP A 78 -15.73 16.91 7.59
N GLY A 79 -14.48 16.96 8.05
CA GLY A 79 -13.96 17.93 9.02
C GLY A 79 -14.11 17.52 10.50
N GLY A 80 -13.30 18.16 11.36
CA GLY A 80 -13.24 17.90 12.80
C GLY A 80 -12.28 16.77 13.23
N ILE A 81 -12.18 16.53 14.54
CA ILE A 81 -11.44 15.40 15.09
C ILE A 81 -12.33 14.15 14.94
N GLN A 82 -11.95 13.25 14.02
CA GLN A 82 -12.65 11.98 13.80
C GLN A 82 -11.69 10.82 14.03
N GLU A 83 -12.18 9.79 14.73
CA GLU A 83 -11.43 8.55 14.91
C GLU A 83 -11.55 7.70 13.64
N VAL A 84 -10.41 7.26 13.12
CA VAL A 84 -10.32 6.38 11.96
C VAL A 84 -9.85 5.01 12.41
N SER A 85 -10.75 4.04 12.44
CA SER A 85 -10.39 2.65 12.68
C SER A 85 -9.80 2.01 11.43
N VAL A 86 -8.58 1.50 11.55
CA VAL A 86 -7.91 0.79 10.46
C VAL A 86 -8.39 -0.68 10.42
N PRO A 87 -8.67 -1.24 9.22
CA PRO A 87 -9.01 -2.65 9.07
C PRO A 87 -7.99 -3.60 9.71
N ARG A 88 -8.47 -4.68 10.35
CA ARG A 88 -7.63 -5.67 11.05
C ARG A 88 -6.56 -6.31 10.15
N VAL A 89 -6.78 -6.34 8.84
CA VAL A 89 -5.83 -6.87 7.86
C VAL A 89 -4.49 -6.11 7.88
N VAL A 90 -4.48 -4.83 8.24
CA VAL A 90 -3.25 -4.04 8.44
C VAL A 90 -2.38 -4.62 9.55
N ASN A 91 -2.99 -4.98 10.68
CA ASN A 91 -2.27 -5.59 11.79
C ASN A 91 -1.75 -6.99 11.45
N LYS A 92 -2.32 -7.65 10.44
CA LYS A 92 -1.82 -8.94 9.97
C LYS A 92 -0.58 -8.73 9.12
N ILE A 93 -0.63 -7.87 8.08
CA ILE A 93 0.52 -7.66 7.19
C ILE A 93 1.73 -7.08 7.92
N LEU A 94 1.53 -6.21 8.93
CA LEU A 94 2.62 -5.66 9.75
C LEU A 94 3.43 -6.72 10.51
N LYS A 95 2.87 -7.92 10.70
CA LYS A 95 3.61 -9.06 11.29
C LYS A 95 4.52 -9.76 10.29
N TYR A 96 4.29 -9.57 8.99
CA TYR A 96 5.05 -10.18 7.91
C TYR A 96 6.07 -9.21 7.33
N ILE A 97 5.68 -7.96 7.10
CA ILE A 97 6.48 -6.95 6.41
C ILE A 97 6.49 -5.65 7.22
N ASP A 98 7.67 -5.26 7.69
CA ASP A 98 7.91 -4.08 8.53
C ASP A 98 8.00 -2.79 7.70
N CYS A 99 6.91 -2.45 7.02
CA CYS A 99 6.76 -1.19 6.31
C CYS A 99 6.08 -0.15 7.20
N LYS A 100 6.44 1.13 7.01
CA LYS A 100 5.77 2.24 7.72
C LYS A 100 4.28 2.34 7.37
N LEU A 101 3.52 3.01 8.22
CA LEU A 101 2.13 3.40 7.94
C LEU A 101 2.11 4.85 7.43
N THR A 102 1.44 5.08 6.30
CA THR A 102 1.23 6.41 5.74
C THR A 102 -0.26 6.71 5.72
N TYR A 103 -0.67 7.81 6.37
CA TYR A 103 -2.06 8.24 6.43
C TYR A 103 -2.30 9.43 5.50
N ALA A 104 -3.36 9.36 4.70
CA ALA A 104 -3.85 10.47 3.90
C ALA A 104 -5.31 10.76 4.27
N PHE A 105 -5.60 12.04 4.47
CA PHE A 105 -6.93 12.53 4.82
C PHE A 105 -7.43 13.42 3.70
N ASP A 106 -8.49 12.99 3.03
CA ASP A 106 -9.22 13.85 2.12
C ASP A 106 -10.16 14.71 2.98
N VAL A 107 -9.86 16.01 3.05
CA VAL A 107 -10.66 17.00 3.78
C VAL A 107 -11.55 17.70 2.77
N ASN A 108 -12.87 17.56 2.93
CA ASN A 108 -13.86 18.40 2.23
C ASN A 108 -14.02 19.74 2.92
#